data_AF-A0A2I2KRY0-F1
#
_entry.id   AF-A0A2I2KRY0-F1
#
_cell.length_a   1.000
_cell.length_b   1.000
_cell.length_c   1.000
_cell.angle_alpha   90.00
_cell.angle_beta   90.00
_cell.angle_gamma   90.00
#
_symmetry.space_group_name_H-M   'P 1'
#
loop_
_entity.id
_entity.type
_entity.pdbx_description
1 polymer ?
#
loop_
_entity_poly.entity_id
_entity_poly.type
_entity_poly.pdbx_seq_one_letter_code
_entity_poly.pdbx_strand_id
1 'polypeptide(L)'
;MRAGGGLIMAGRDIDYERPMLISCGGCDVRWTALTAAHCRACHATFAGTTSGFDAHRVNGRCEPPPRVGLREDRGYWLVDGERPPGRTLRASPAARAGASGGGQARSNNHDSHRPPSRPRAGVPRA
;
A
#
# COMPACT_ATOMS: atom_id res chain seq x y z
N MET A 1 38.06 -46.30 13.79
CA MET A 1 37.58 -44.93 14.14
C MET A 1 37.82 -44.03 12.94
N ARG A 2 36.96 -43.19 12.36
CA ARG A 2 35.58 -42.69 12.57
C ARG A 2 35.14 -42.20 11.17
N ALA A 3 33.92 -42.51 10.73
CA ALA A 3 33.24 -41.75 9.67
C ALA A 3 31.95 -41.19 10.29
N GLY A 4 32.02 -39.94 10.75
CA GLY A 4 30.86 -39.21 11.25
C GLY A 4 30.16 -38.55 10.07
N GLY A 5 29.20 -39.27 9.48
CA GLY A 5 28.23 -38.69 8.56
C GLY A 5 27.29 -37.75 9.31
N GLY A 6 27.63 -36.46 9.31
CA GLY A 6 26.75 -35.41 9.79
C GLY A 6 25.69 -35.13 8.73
N LEU A 7 24.45 -35.53 8.99
CA LEU A 7 23.28 -35.16 8.21
C LEU A 7 23.20 -33.63 8.11
N ILE A 8 23.31 -33.11 6.88
CA ILE A 8 22.84 -31.76 6.55
C ILE A 8 21.31 -31.77 6.56
N MET A 9 20.70 -31.55 7.72
CA MET A 9 19.32 -31.08 7.74
C MET A 9 19.36 -29.65 7.25
N ALA A 10 18.83 -29.42 6.03
CA ALA A 10 18.56 -28.10 5.49
C ALA A 10 17.70 -27.33 6.52
N GLY A 11 18.36 -26.52 7.34
CA GLY A 11 17.70 -25.57 8.21
C GLY A 11 16.87 -24.67 7.33
N ARG A 12 15.55 -24.73 7.50
CA ARG A 12 14.60 -23.82 6.88
C ARG A 12 15.14 -22.41 7.09
N ASP A 13 15.51 -21.73 6.02
CA ASP A 13 16.03 -20.37 6.03
C ASP A 13 14.88 -19.51 6.55
N ILE A 14 14.84 -19.26 7.85
CA ILE A 14 13.76 -18.44 8.38
C ILE A 14 14.13 -17.02 8.00
N ASP A 15 13.32 -16.44 7.10
CA ASP A 15 13.35 -15.06 6.60
C ASP A 15 13.21 -13.98 7.70
N TYR A 16 13.69 -14.21 8.92
CA TYR A 16 13.67 -13.28 10.06
C TYR A 16 14.39 -11.96 9.77
N GLU A 17 15.20 -11.87 8.71
CA GLU A 17 15.88 -10.64 8.30
C GLU A 17 15.00 -9.68 7.49
N ARG A 18 13.75 -10.04 7.14
CA ARG A 18 12.82 -9.08 6.52
C ARG A 18 11.91 -8.46 7.58
N PRO A 19 12.11 -7.18 7.95
CA PRO A 19 11.20 -6.48 8.84
C PRO A 19 9.77 -6.57 8.30
N MET A 20 8.85 -7.09 9.09
CA MET A 20 7.45 -7.14 8.72
C MET A 20 6.93 -5.72 8.51
N LEU A 21 6.68 -5.38 7.25
CA LEU A 21 6.21 -4.06 6.87
C LEU A 21 4.69 -4.06 6.84
N ILE A 22 4.08 -3.37 7.81
CA ILE A 22 2.65 -3.19 7.93
C ILE A 22 2.25 -1.99 7.06
N SER A 23 1.11 -2.07 6.38
CA SER A 23 0.59 -1.00 5.54
C SER A 23 -0.92 -0.86 5.68
N CYS A 24 -1.43 0.33 5.42
CA CYS A 24 -2.87 0.54 5.29
C CYS A 24 -3.29 0.31 3.84
N GLY A 25 -4.33 -0.50 3.60
CA GLY A 25 -4.83 -0.75 2.23
C GLY A 25 -5.25 0.51 1.45
N GLY A 26 -5.52 1.62 2.13
CA GLY A 26 -5.89 2.90 1.53
C GLY A 26 -4.80 3.97 1.53
N CYS A 27 -3.66 3.77 2.21
CA CYS A 27 -2.68 4.85 2.44
C CYS A 27 -1.27 4.43 2.09
N ASP A 28 -0.44 5.37 1.62
CA ASP A 28 0.97 5.10 1.28
C ASP A 28 1.90 4.92 2.47
N VAL A 29 1.35 5.04 3.67
CA VAL A 29 2.11 4.93 4.91
C VAL A 29 2.34 3.45 5.24
N ARG A 30 3.59 3.15 5.57
CA ARG A 30 4.11 1.84 5.96
C ARG A 30 4.90 1.96 7.26
N TRP A 31 4.80 0.96 8.14
CA TRP A 31 5.49 0.94 9.43
C TRP A 31 5.90 -0.47 9.83
N THR A 32 6.91 -0.59 10.69
CA THR A 32 7.50 -1.90 11.08
C THR A 32 7.09 -2.35 12.48
N ALA A 33 6.52 -1.44 13.29
CA ALA A 33 6.24 -1.72 14.68
C ALA A 33 4.84 -2.32 14.86
N LEU A 34 4.78 -3.54 15.39
CA LEU A 34 3.50 -4.21 15.73
C LEU A 34 2.70 -3.47 16.81
N THR A 35 3.38 -2.69 17.65
CA THR A 35 2.75 -1.87 18.68
C THR A 35 2.18 -0.56 18.13
N ALA A 36 2.57 -0.18 16.91
CA ALA A 36 2.09 1.03 16.28
C ALA A 36 0.74 0.80 15.58
N ALA A 37 -0.12 1.80 15.64
CA ALA A 37 -1.47 1.77 15.07
C ALA A 37 -1.65 2.87 14.04
N HIS A 38 -2.38 2.59 12.96
CA HIS A 38 -2.71 3.56 11.93
C HIS A 38 -4.21 3.77 11.87
N CYS A 39 -4.66 5.02 12.00
CA CYS A 39 -6.08 5.32 11.91
C CYS A 39 -6.51 5.48 10.45
N ARG A 40 -7.39 4.61 9.96
CA ARG A 40 -7.91 4.67 8.58
C ARG A 40 -8.80 5.88 8.28
N ALA A 41 -9.23 6.62 9.30
CA ALA A 41 -10.11 7.77 9.14
C ALA A 41 -9.33 9.08 8.98
N CYS A 42 -8.31 9.31 9.81
CA CYS A 42 -7.48 10.51 9.75
C CYS A 42 -6.07 10.28 9.17
N HIS A 43 -5.71 9.02 8.89
CA HIS A 43 -4.45 8.60 8.28
C HIS A 43 -3.18 8.90 9.10
N ALA A 44 -3.34 9.21 10.39
CA ALA A 44 -2.24 9.34 11.33
C ALA A 44 -1.75 7.97 11.82
N THR A 45 -0.44 7.84 12.03
CA THR A 45 0.20 6.65 12.61
C THR A 45 0.69 6.97 14.02
N PHE A 46 0.42 6.10 14.98
CA PHE A 46 0.67 6.27 16.40
C PHE A 46 1.66 5.21 16.89
N ALA A 47 2.62 5.56 17.76
CA ALA A 47 3.66 4.63 18.23
C ALA A 47 3.11 3.50 19.13
N GLY A 48 1.99 3.76 19.82
CA GLY A 48 1.28 2.83 20.69
C GLY A 48 -0.23 2.85 20.46
N THR A 49 -0.85 1.66 20.51
CA THR A 49 -2.30 1.46 20.41
C THR A 49 -3.07 2.16 21.54
N THR A 50 -2.63 1.98 22.78
CA THR A 50 -3.36 2.52 23.94
C THR A 50 -2.93 3.93 24.33
N SER A 51 -1.65 4.29 24.15
CA SER A 51 -1.14 5.62 24.52
C SER A 51 -1.48 6.69 23.49
N GLY A 52 -1.24 6.43 22.20
CA GLY A 52 -1.46 7.39 21.14
C GLY A 52 -2.79 7.20 20.41
N PHE A 53 -3.09 5.96 20.01
CA PHE A 53 -4.27 5.71 19.18
C PHE A 53 -5.57 5.83 19.99
N ASP A 54 -5.68 5.34 21.22
CA ASP A 54 -6.92 5.58 21.97
C ASP A 54 -7.07 7.04 22.38
N ALA A 55 -5.96 7.74 22.68
CA ALA A 55 -5.98 9.16 23.04
C ALA A 55 -6.50 10.07 21.90
N HIS A 56 -6.22 9.78 20.63
CA HIS A 56 -6.78 10.56 19.51
C HIS A 56 -8.28 10.31 19.30
N ARG A 57 -8.86 9.27 19.91
CA ARG A 57 -10.27 8.93 19.76
C ARG A 57 -11.09 9.45 20.93
N VAL A 58 -11.43 10.73 20.89
CA VAL A 58 -12.29 11.35 21.91
C VAL A 58 -13.76 11.16 21.52
N ASN A 59 -14.55 10.51 22.37
CA ASN A 59 -15.97 10.23 22.14
C ASN A 59 -16.24 9.52 20.79
N GLY A 60 -15.34 8.63 20.38
CA GLY A 60 -15.43 7.89 19.12
C GLY A 60 -15.09 8.68 17.85
N ARG A 61 -14.73 9.97 17.98
CA ARG A 61 -14.30 10.84 16.88
C ARG A 61 -12.78 11.00 16.87
N CYS A 62 -12.23 11.23 15.70
CA CYS A 62 -10.81 11.53 15.57
C CYS A 62 -10.57 12.98 15.95
N GLU A 63 -9.84 13.21 17.04
CA GLU A 63 -9.28 14.53 17.35
C GLU A 63 -7.89 14.67 16.73
N PRO A 64 -7.54 15.89 16.25
CA PRO A 64 -6.19 16.17 15.76
C PRO A 64 -5.15 15.81 16.83
N PRO A 65 -4.11 15.00 16.51
CA PRO A 65 -3.15 14.54 17.51
C PRO A 65 -2.50 15.65 18.35
N PRO A 66 -2.13 16.84 17.81
CA PRO A 66 -1.60 17.92 18.64
C PRO A 66 -2.59 18.45 19.68
N ARG A 67 -3.91 18.40 19.41
CA ARG A 67 -4.95 18.88 20.34
C ARG A 67 -5.14 17.96 21.54
N VAL A 68 -4.79 16.69 21.41
CA VAL A 68 -4.80 15.71 22.51
C VAL A 68 -3.42 15.54 23.16
N GLY A 69 -2.49 16.46 22.90
CA GLY A 69 -1.17 16.49 23.53
C GLY A 69 -0.16 15.50 22.95
N LEU A 70 -0.43 14.91 21.78
CA LEU A 70 0.53 14.04 21.11
C LEU A 70 1.54 14.88 20.31
N ARG A 71 2.80 14.47 20.37
CA ARG A 71 3.85 15.05 19.52
C ARG A 71 4.15 14.14 18.35
N GLU A 72 4.61 14.74 17.25
CA GLU A 72 5.10 14.00 16.11
C GLU A 72 6.61 13.74 16.24
N ASP A 73 7.04 12.49 16.10
CA ASP A 73 8.45 12.11 15.96
C ASP A 73 8.59 10.98 14.93
N ARG A 74 9.47 11.18 13.95
CA ARG A 74 9.78 10.20 12.87
C ARG A 74 8.53 9.64 12.14
N GLY A 75 7.47 10.45 12.07
CA GLY A 75 6.20 10.11 11.42
C GLY A 75 5.22 9.30 12.28
N TYR A 76 5.53 9.15 13.57
CA TYR A 76 4.60 8.63 14.57
C TYR A 76 4.08 9.77 15.45
N TRP A 77 2.84 9.63 15.91
CA TRP A 77 2.24 10.41 16.99
C TRP A 77 2.35 9.63 18.30
N LEU A 78 2.83 10.30 19.35
CA LEU A 78 3.17 9.63 20.61
C LEU A 78 3.02 10.58 21.80
N VAL A 79 2.76 9.98 22.98
CA VAL A 79 2.68 10.70 24.25
C VAL A 79 4.07 11.13 24.70
N ASP A 80 4.16 12.22 25.47
CA ASP A 80 5.44 12.74 25.91
C ASP A 80 6.30 11.69 26.64
N GLY A 81 7.61 11.70 26.40
CA GLY A 81 8.55 10.70 26.91
C GLY A 81 8.56 9.32 26.22
N GLU A 82 7.57 8.98 25.39
CA GLU A 82 7.60 7.74 24.60
C GLU A 82 8.67 7.83 23.50
N ARG A 83 9.31 6.72 23.10
CA ARG A 83 10.28 6.72 22.00
C ARG A 83 9.66 6.05 20.78
N PRO A 84 9.72 6.65 19.57
CA PRO A 84 9.16 5.99 18.41
C PRO A 84 9.94 4.70 18.12
N PRO A 85 9.25 3.63 17.71
CA PRO A 85 9.85 2.33 17.47
C PRO A 85 10.73 2.29 16.21
N GLY A 86 10.71 3.35 15.41
CA GLY A 86 11.51 3.48 14.19
C GLY A 86 11.09 4.71 13.41
N ARG A 87 10.90 4.53 12.10
CA ARG A 87 10.40 5.57 11.18
C ARG A 87 9.25 5.00 10.35
N THR A 88 8.23 5.81 10.09
CA THR A 88 7.24 5.47 9.05
C THR A 88 7.84 5.70 7.66
N LEU A 89 7.58 4.80 6.73
CA LEU A 89 7.94 4.94 5.33
C LEU A 89 6.71 5.42 4.55
N ARG A 90 6.93 6.23 3.51
CA ARG A 90 5.90 6.55 2.52
C ARG A 90 6.28 5.89 1.21
N ALA A 91 5.42 5.03 0.69
CA ALA A 91 5.58 4.52 -0.66
C ALA A 91 5.35 5.65 -1.67
N SER A 92 6.24 5.82 -2.64
CA SER A 92 5.94 6.68 -3.78
C SER A 92 4.73 6.12 -4.53
N PRO A 93 3.81 6.96 -5.02
CA PRO A 93 2.60 6.51 -5.73
C PRO A 93 2.91 5.60 -6.94
N ALA A 94 4.10 5.74 -7.54
CA ALA A 94 4.59 4.87 -8.61
C ALA A 94 4.72 3.38 -8.21
N ALA A 95 4.93 3.06 -6.93
CA ALA A 95 5.07 1.68 -6.46
C ALA A 95 3.73 0.91 -6.44
N ARG A 96 2.58 1.60 -6.51
CA ARG A 96 1.26 0.95 -6.56
C ARG A 96 0.85 0.47 -7.95
N ALA A 97 1.43 1.04 -9.00
CA ALA A 97 1.05 0.72 -10.38
C ALA A 97 1.56 -0.64 -10.89
N GLY A 98 2.44 -1.32 -10.13
CA GLY A 98 3.12 -2.54 -10.58
C GLY A 98 2.46 -3.88 -10.21
N ALA A 99 1.35 -3.87 -9.48
CA ALA A 99 0.67 -5.10 -9.04
C ALA A 99 -0.74 -5.19 -9.65
N SER A 100 -0.82 -5.28 -10.98
CA SER A 100 -2.03 -5.72 -11.68
C SER A 100 -1.63 -6.64 -12.83
N GLY A 101 -1.95 -7.91 -12.61
CA GLY A 101 -2.11 -9.02 -13.54
C GLY A 101 -1.61 -8.89 -14.98
N GLY A 102 -0.74 -9.83 -15.34
CA GLY A 102 -0.52 -10.22 -16.73
C GLY A 102 -1.83 -10.63 -17.41
N GLY A 103 -2.03 -10.09 -18.60
CA GLY A 103 -3.09 -10.44 -19.53
C GLY A 103 -2.73 -9.83 -20.87
N GLN A 104 -1.96 -10.57 -21.68
CA GLN A 104 -1.67 -10.21 -23.06
C GLN A 104 -2.99 -10.16 -23.85
N ALA A 105 -3.54 -8.96 -23.99
CA ALA A 105 -4.62 -8.68 -24.93
C ALA A 105 -4.01 -8.68 -26.33
N ARG A 106 -4.32 -9.75 -27.05
CA ARG A 106 -3.98 -10.01 -28.44
C ARG A 106 -4.65 -8.92 -29.28
N SER A 107 -3.85 -8.17 -30.01
CA SER A 107 -4.30 -7.22 -31.03
C SER A 107 -5.15 -7.94 -32.07
N ASN A 108 -6.44 -7.60 -32.16
CA ASN A 108 -7.22 -7.86 -33.37
C ASN A 108 -7.57 -6.50 -34.00
N ASN A 109 -6.79 -6.19 -35.03
CA ASN A 109 -7.05 -5.15 -36.02
C ASN A 109 -8.54 -5.11 -36.38
N HIS A 110 -9.18 -3.95 -36.20
CA HIS A 110 -10.45 -3.65 -36.85
C HIS A 110 -10.17 -3.33 -38.32
N ASP A 111 -10.42 -4.31 -39.18
CA ASP A 111 -10.42 -4.14 -40.62
C ASP A 111 -11.57 -3.23 -41.04
N SER A 112 -11.22 -2.24 -41.85
CA SER A 112 -12.10 -1.18 -42.33
C SER A 112 -12.91 -1.67 -43.51
N HIS A 113 -14.20 -1.96 -43.33
CA HIS A 113 -15.13 -2.11 -44.45
C HIS A 113 -16.14 -0.96 -44.48
N ARG A 114 -15.64 0.14 -45.04
CA ARG A 114 -16.40 1.25 -45.63
C ARG A 114 -17.26 0.72 -46.78
N PRO A 115 -18.59 0.99 -46.83
CA PRO A 115 -19.40 0.62 -47.98
C PRO A 115 -19.10 1.52 -49.20
N PRO A 116 -19.20 1.01 -50.44
CA PRO A 116 -18.94 1.80 -51.65
C PRO A 116 -20.07 2.81 -51.93
N SER A 117 -19.65 4.01 -52.32
CA SER A 117 -20.51 5.10 -52.80
C SER A 117 -21.16 4.73 -54.13
N ARG A 118 -22.49 4.86 -54.24
CA ARG A 118 -23.23 4.69 -55.51
C ARG A 118 -22.98 5.90 -56.43
N PRO A 119 -22.78 5.71 -57.75
CA PRO A 119 -22.70 6.83 -58.67
C PRO A 119 -24.09 7.42 -58.96
N ARG A 120 -24.16 8.76 -59.01
CA ARG A 120 -25.29 9.56 -59.49
C ARG A 120 -25.22 9.67 -61.02
N ALA A 121 -26.23 9.16 -61.71
CA ALA A 121 -26.59 9.51 -63.09
C ALA A 121 -28.10 9.23 -63.22
N GLY A 122 -28.97 10.02 -63.83
CA GLY A 122 -28.92 11.32 -64.48
C GLY A 122 -30.40 11.70 -64.73
N VAL A 123 -30.72 12.97 -64.59
CA VAL A 123 -32.00 13.63 -64.96
C VAL A 123 -32.05 13.63 -66.52
N PRO A 124 -33.19 13.67 -67.28
CA PRO A 124 -34.35 14.54 -67.02
C PRO A 124 -35.76 14.16 -67.54
N ARG A 125 -36.75 14.96 -67.08
CA ARG A 125 -37.95 15.58 -67.72
C ARG A 125 -38.83 14.72 -68.66
N ALA A 126 -40.16 14.86 -68.67
CA ALA A 126 -40.97 16.08 -68.64
C ALA A 126 -42.34 15.84 -67.97
#